data_AF-A0A2Z4LLF1-F1
#
_entry.id   AF-A0A2Z4LLF1-F1
#
_cell.length_a   1.000
_cell.length_b   1.000
_cell.length_c   1.000
_cell.angle_alpha   90.00
_cell.angle_beta   90.00
_cell.angle_gamma   90.00
#
_symmetry.space_group_name_H-M   'P 1'
#
loop_
_entity.id
_entity.type
_entity.pdbx_description
1 polymer ?
#
loop_
_entity_poly.entity_id
_entity_poly.type
_entity_poly.pdbx_seq_one_letter_code
_entity_poly.pdbx_strand_id
1 'polypeptide(L)'
;MKERLSFREYWRNSWNKFSLIYLFVSLIVYTSLIFIIRYVANKSYVDSITIVAILMISINLVILFIRLGFGKGLSKTFGDAIKHHKINKSVKKELSNNKDNKSYDEIYVETKRKYELEESMKNKKKLYQPKMTNLVFLTYIALGVIMIISLIPSFIK
;
A
#
# COMPACT_ATOMS: atom_id res chain seq x y z
N MET A 1 -15.50 -26.76 -7.98
CA MET A 1 -14.99 -27.29 -6.71
C MET A 1 -14.15 -26.22 -6.03
N LYS A 2 -14.50 -25.77 -4.81
CA LYS A 2 -13.62 -24.93 -4.01
C LYS A 2 -12.56 -25.83 -3.39
N GLU A 3 -11.39 -25.91 -4.01
CA GLU A 3 -10.22 -26.52 -3.37
C GLU A 3 -9.99 -25.84 -2.02
N ARG A 4 -9.95 -26.61 -0.94
CA ARG A 4 -9.58 -26.10 0.37
C ARG A 4 -8.08 -25.81 0.33
N LEU A 5 -7.72 -24.55 0.12
CA LEU A 5 -6.34 -24.07 0.21
C LEU A 5 -5.72 -24.57 1.52
N SER A 6 -4.49 -25.09 1.47
CA SER A 6 -3.76 -25.44 2.69
C SER A 6 -3.60 -24.20 3.58
N PHE A 7 -3.55 -24.36 4.91
CA PHE A 7 -3.39 -23.22 5.83
C PHE A 7 -2.16 -22.36 5.50
N ARG A 8 -1.07 -22.99 5.06
CA ARG A 8 0.17 -22.33 4.65
C ARG A 8 -0.03 -21.48 3.39
N GLU A 9 -0.77 -21.98 2.40
CA GLU A 9 -1.10 -21.21 1.19
C GLU A 9 -2.11 -20.11 1.48
N TYR A 10 -3.06 -20.37 2.36
CA TYR A 10 -4.03 -19.38 2.83
C TYR A 10 -3.32 -18.21 3.53
N TRP A 11 -2.38 -18.52 4.43
CA TRP A 11 -1.55 -17.51 5.09
C TRP A 11 -0.68 -16.74 4.09
N ARG A 12 0.05 -17.44 3.22
CA ARG A 12 0.91 -16.80 2.21
C ARG A 12 0.11 -15.89 1.26
N ASN A 13 -1.08 -16.31 0.84
CA ASN A 13 -1.94 -15.51 -0.04
C ASN A 13 -2.60 -14.33 0.68
N SER A 14 -2.64 -14.33 2.01
CA SER A 14 -3.15 -13.21 2.82
C SER A 14 -2.19 -12.02 2.82
N TRP A 15 -0.88 -12.28 2.72
CA TRP A 15 0.16 -11.25 2.72
C TRP A 15 0.51 -10.82 1.30
N ASN A 16 -0.30 -9.92 0.75
CA ASN A 16 -0.01 -9.21 -0.49
C ASN A 16 0.64 -7.85 -0.19
N LYS A 17 1.36 -7.27 -1.15
CA LYS A 17 2.01 -5.95 -0.97
C LYS A 17 1.02 -4.89 -0.50
N PHE A 18 -0.22 -4.94 -0.97
CA PHE A 18 -1.29 -4.05 -0.54
C PHE A 18 -1.69 -4.27 0.93
N SER A 19 -1.87 -5.51 1.39
CA SER A 19 -2.18 -5.76 2.81
C SER A 19 -1.02 -5.36 3.71
N LEU A 20 0.22 -5.54 3.25
CA LEU A 20 1.41 -5.16 4.00
C LEU A 20 1.58 -3.63 4.11
N ILE A 21 1.36 -2.89 3.01
CA ILE A 21 1.34 -1.42 3.01
C ILE A 21 0.22 -0.91 3.92
N TYR A 22 -0.98 -1.48 3.81
CA TYR A 22 -2.12 -1.10 4.64
C TYR A 22 -1.85 -1.38 6.13
N LEU A 23 -1.22 -2.51 6.47
CA LEU A 23 -0.84 -2.84 7.83
C LEU A 23 0.15 -1.80 8.39
N PHE A 24 1.15 -1.42 7.60
CA PHE A 24 2.14 -0.43 8.02
C PHE A 24 1.52 0.95 8.24
N VAL A 25 0.66 1.39 7.31
CA VAL A 25 -0.09 2.65 7.45
C VAL A 25 -1.01 2.61 8.68
N SER A 26 -1.73 1.50 8.88
CA SER A 26 -2.61 1.32 10.05
C SER A 26 -1.82 1.36 11.36
N LEU A 27 -0.63 0.77 11.39
CA LEU A 27 0.24 0.76 12.57
C LEU A 27 0.70 2.18 12.92
N ILE A 28 1.13 2.96 11.92
CA ILE A 28 1.48 4.38 12.10
C ILE A 28 0.29 5.16 12.66
N VAL A 29 -0.89 5.00 12.06
CA VAL A 29 -2.12 5.68 12.50
C VAL A 29 -2.48 5.31 13.94
N TYR A 30 -2.41 4.02 14.29
CA TYR A 30 -2.69 3.55 15.65
C TYR A 30 -1.68 4.07 16.66
N THR A 31 -0.39 4.05 16.35
CA THR A 31 0.65 4.61 17.22
C THR A 31 0.43 6.10 17.44
N SER A 32 0.17 6.87 16.37
CA SER A 32 -0.16 8.30 16.48
C SER A 32 -1.39 8.55 17.35
N LEU A 33 -2.46 7.76 17.19
CA LEU A 33 -3.67 7.85 18.01
C LEU A 33 -3.38 7.62 19.49
N ILE A 34 -2.59 6.60 19.85
CA ILE A 34 -2.21 6.32 21.24
C ILE A 34 -1.48 7.51 21.85
N PHE A 35 -0.52 8.10 21.13
CA PHE A 35 0.20 9.29 21.60
C PHE A 35 -0.72 10.50 21.77
N ILE A 36 -1.63 10.73 20.82
CA ILE A 36 -2.59 11.84 20.89
C ILE A 36 -3.53 11.65 22.09
N ILE A 37 -4.11 10.46 22.27
CA ILE A 37 -5.03 10.18 23.38
C ILE A 37 -4.32 10.35 24.72
N ARG A 38 -3.09 9.84 24.88
CA ARG A 38 -2.30 10.03 26.11
C ARG A 38 -1.94 11.49 26.37
N TYR A 39 -1.65 12.25 25.32
CA TYR A 39 -1.36 13.67 25.44
C TYR A 39 -2.62 14.45 25.87
N VAL A 40 -3.75 14.19 25.22
CA VAL A 40 -5.06 14.81 25.47
C VAL A 40 -5.59 14.47 26.87
N ALA A 41 -5.43 13.24 27.34
CA ALA A 41 -5.91 12.80 28.65
C ALA A 41 -5.32 13.61 29.83
N ASN A 42 -4.19 14.29 29.61
CA ASN A 42 -3.53 15.13 30.61
C ASN A 42 -3.74 16.64 30.39
N LYS A 43 -4.64 17.04 29.47
CA LYS A 43 -4.86 18.43 29.06
C LYS A 43 -6.23 18.97 29.47
N SER A 44 -6.40 20.29 29.39
CA SER A 44 -7.68 20.93 29.71
C SER A 44 -8.76 20.52 28.71
N TYR A 45 -10.03 20.59 29.11
CA TYR A 45 -11.16 20.24 28.25
C TYR A 45 -11.17 21.01 26.91
N VAL A 46 -10.70 22.27 26.92
CA VAL A 46 -10.61 23.13 25.73
C VAL A 46 -9.56 22.62 24.74
N ASP A 47 -8.39 22.20 25.23
CA ASP A 47 -7.33 21.64 24.39
C ASP A 47 -7.77 20.31 23.76
N SER A 48 -8.48 19.49 24.53
CA SER A 48 -9.03 18.21 24.10
C SER A 48 -10.04 18.37 22.95
N ILE A 49 -10.98 19.31 23.08
CA ILE A 49 -11.94 19.62 22.00
C ILE A 49 -11.23 20.10 20.75
N THR A 50 -10.23 20.98 20.89
CA THR A 50 -9.50 21.55 19.76
C THR A 50 -8.77 20.45 18.98
N ILE A 51 -8.13 19.51 19.67
CA ILE A 51 -7.43 18.38 19.04
C ILE A 51 -8.41 17.44 18.32
N VAL A 52 -9.57 17.15 18.93
CA VAL A 52 -10.62 16.33 18.29
C VAL A 52 -11.16 17.00 17.03
N ALA A 53 -11.38 18.33 17.07
CA ALA A 53 -11.82 19.09 15.91
C ALA A 53 -10.81 19.04 14.75
N ILE A 54 -9.51 19.21 15.06
CA ILE A 54 -8.43 19.10 14.07
C ILE A 54 -8.38 17.69 13.46
N LEU A 55 -8.54 16.64 14.27
CA LEU A 55 -8.58 15.26 13.79
C LEU A 55 -9.77 15.02 12.85
N MET A 56 -10.97 15.51 13.21
CA MET A 56 -12.18 15.41 12.37
C MET A 56 -11.98 16.11 11.02
N ILE A 57 -11.40 17.32 11.02
CA ILE A 57 -11.10 18.05 9.78
C ILE A 57 -10.05 17.29 8.95
N SER A 58 -9.01 16.76 9.59
CA SER A 58 -7.93 16.02 8.92
C SER A 58 -8.45 14.75 8.25
N ILE A 59 -9.32 13.98 8.91
CA ILE A 59 -9.94 12.78 8.33
C ILE A 59 -10.76 13.16 7.10
N ASN A 60 -11.58 14.21 7.20
CA ASN A 60 -12.38 14.68 6.07
C ASN A 60 -11.52 15.17 4.90
N LEU A 61 -10.41 15.86 5.16
CA LEU A 61 -9.43 16.25 4.15
C LEU A 61 -8.82 15.03 3.46
N VAL A 62 -8.41 14.00 4.23
CA VAL A 62 -7.86 12.76 3.66
C VAL A 62 -8.89 12.06 2.77
N ILE A 63 -10.15 11.95 3.20
CA ILE A 63 -11.24 11.38 2.39
C ILE A 63 -11.43 12.19 1.10
N LEU A 64 -11.38 13.52 1.18
CA LEU A 64 -11.49 14.41 0.03
C LEU A 64 -10.32 14.22 -0.95
N PHE A 65 -9.08 14.12 -0.46
CA PHE A 65 -7.91 13.80 -1.29
C PHE A 65 -8.04 12.44 -1.99
N ILE A 66 -8.52 11.41 -1.28
CA ILE A 66 -8.76 10.09 -1.87
C ILE A 66 -9.84 10.20 -2.97
N ARG A 67 -10.93 10.94 -2.71
CA ARG A 67 -12.04 11.13 -3.65
C ARG A 67 -11.62 11.90 -4.90
N LEU A 68 -10.76 12.91 -4.76
CA LEU A 68 -10.17 13.66 -5.86
C LEU A 68 -9.17 12.83 -6.70
N GLY A 69 -8.90 11.58 -6.31
CA GLY A 69 -8.07 10.68 -7.09
C GLY A 69 -6.57 10.95 -6.97
N PHE A 70 -6.14 11.74 -5.98
CA PHE A 70 -4.71 12.02 -5.73
C PHE A 70 -3.90 10.72 -5.59
N GLY A 71 -4.47 9.69 -4.96
CA GLY A 71 -3.83 8.38 -4.85
C GLY A 71 -3.61 7.67 -6.19
N LYS A 72 -4.51 7.85 -7.16
CA LYS A 72 -4.36 7.26 -8.51
C LYS A 72 -3.23 7.95 -9.27
N GLY A 73 -3.18 9.29 -9.21
CA GLY A 73 -2.13 10.08 -9.85
C GLY A 73 -0.73 9.72 -9.35
N LEU A 74 -0.54 9.72 -8.02
CA LEU A 74 0.75 9.36 -7.42
C LEU A 74 1.16 7.92 -7.79
N SER A 75 0.25 6.96 -7.67
CA SER A 75 0.57 5.56 -8.00
C SER A 75 1.01 5.35 -9.45
N LYS A 76 0.42 6.10 -10.39
CA LYS A 76 0.78 6.06 -11.81
C LYS A 76 2.16 6.66 -12.05
N THR A 77 2.43 7.85 -11.53
CA THR A 77 3.71 8.53 -11.70
C THR A 77 4.88 7.73 -11.10
N PHE A 78 4.71 7.16 -9.90
CA PHE A 78 5.73 6.30 -9.31
C PHE A 78 5.92 4.99 -10.08
N GLY A 79 4.82 4.39 -10.56
CA GLY A 79 4.87 3.19 -11.41
C GLY A 79 5.64 3.42 -12.71
N ASP A 80 5.33 4.53 -13.38
CA ASP A 80 5.95 4.93 -14.65
C ASP A 80 7.45 5.24 -14.45
N ALA A 81 7.82 5.94 -13.38
CA ALA A 81 9.23 6.22 -13.06
C ALA A 81 10.06 4.94 -12.87
N ILE A 82 9.55 3.98 -12.11
CA ILE A 82 10.21 2.68 -11.90
C ILE A 82 10.31 1.89 -13.21
N LYS A 83 9.26 1.94 -14.04
CA LYS A 83 9.22 1.28 -15.35
C LYS A 83 10.28 1.87 -16.29
N HIS A 84 10.35 3.19 -16.38
CA HIS A 84 11.37 3.89 -17.17
C HIS A 84 12.79 3.54 -16.72
N HIS A 85 13.03 3.49 -15.41
CA HIS A 85 14.34 3.11 -14.88
C HIS A 85 14.73 1.67 -15.27
N LYS A 86 13.79 0.72 -15.18
CA LYS A 86 14.02 -0.67 -15.59
C LYS A 86 14.27 -0.81 -17.09
N ILE A 87 13.47 -0.13 -17.93
CA ILE A 87 13.64 -0.14 -19.39
C ILE A 87 15.01 0.40 -19.76
N ASN A 88 15.42 1.56 -19.24
CA ASN A 88 16.74 2.13 -19.52
C ASN A 88 17.89 1.22 -19.07
N LYS A 89 17.73 0.54 -17.93
CA LYS A 89 18.73 -0.43 -17.46
C LYS A 89 18.82 -1.65 -18.38
N SER A 90 17.69 -2.16 -18.87
CA SER A 90 17.63 -3.27 -19.82
C SER A 90 18.24 -2.88 -21.18
N VAL A 91 17.89 -1.72 -21.73
CA VAL A 91 18.41 -1.23 -23.01
C VAL A 91 19.93 -1.02 -22.95
N LYS A 92 20.45 -0.42 -21.88
CA LYS A 92 21.92 -0.27 -21.69
C LYS A 92 22.64 -1.63 -21.66
N LYS A 93 22.01 -2.65 -21.07
CA LYS A 93 22.58 -4.01 -20.99
C LYS A 93 22.54 -4.73 -22.34
N GLU A 94 21.45 -4.60 -23.09
CA GLU A 94 21.35 -5.15 -24.44
C GLU A 94 22.32 -4.47 -25.39
N LEU A 95 22.42 -3.13 -25.37
CA LEU A 95 23.37 -2.36 -26.17
C LEU A 95 24.84 -2.76 -25.91
N SER A 96 25.21 -2.99 -24.63
CA SER A 96 26.56 -3.43 -24.25
C SER A 96 26.91 -4.85 -24.72
N ASN A 97 25.90 -5.70 -24.94
CA ASN A 97 26.09 -7.10 -25.34
C ASN A 97 25.85 -7.32 -26.83
N ASN A 98 25.29 -6.34 -27.54
CA ASN A 98 24.95 -6.47 -28.95
C ASN A 98 26.19 -6.18 -29.80
N LYS A 99 26.64 -7.17 -30.56
CA LYS A 99 27.70 -7.01 -31.58
C LYS A 99 27.14 -6.54 -32.93
N ASP A 100 25.82 -6.49 -33.06
CA ASP A 100 25.12 -6.11 -34.28
C ASP A 100 24.82 -4.61 -34.27
N ASN A 101 24.86 -3.95 -35.43
CA ASN A 101 24.71 -2.48 -35.60
C ASN A 101 23.28 -1.97 -35.36
N LYS A 102 22.53 -2.60 -34.45
CA LYS A 102 21.18 -2.13 -34.10
C LYS A 102 21.24 -0.77 -33.43
N SER A 103 20.43 0.16 -33.93
CA SER A 103 20.31 1.48 -33.35
C SER A 103 19.71 1.39 -31.94
N TYR A 104 20.12 2.30 -31.06
CA TYR A 104 19.55 2.44 -29.71
C TYR A 104 18.02 2.50 -29.73
N ASP A 105 17.45 3.20 -30.72
CA ASP A 105 16.01 3.38 -30.85
C ASP A 105 15.27 2.08 -31.16
N GLU A 106 15.87 1.19 -31.96
CA GLU A 106 15.30 -0.11 -32.29
C GLU A 106 15.24 -1.01 -31.05
N ILE A 107 16.33 -1.06 -30.28
CA ILE A 107 16.42 -1.83 -29.04
C ILE A 107 15.45 -1.25 -27.99
N TYR A 108 15.32 0.07 -27.92
CA TYR A 108 14.40 0.74 -27.01
C TYR A 108 12.94 0.39 -27.31
N VAL A 109 12.54 0.47 -28.59
CA VAL A 109 11.18 0.14 -29.03
C VAL A 109 10.86 -1.34 -28.80
N GLU A 110 11.79 -2.23 -29.12
CA GLU A 110 11.62 -3.68 -28.91
C GLU A 110 11.47 -4.00 -27.42
N THR A 111 12.33 -3.42 -26.58
CA THR A 111 12.28 -3.58 -25.12
C THR A 111 10.97 -3.04 -24.54
N LYS A 112 10.55 -1.84 -24.96
CA LYS A 112 9.29 -1.24 -24.52
C LYS A 112 8.10 -2.13 -24.86
N ARG A 113 8.04 -2.65 -26.09
CA ARG A 113 6.96 -3.56 -26.55
C ARG A 113 6.92 -4.85 -25.75
N LYS A 114 8.07 -5.44 -25.40
CA LYS A 114 8.16 -6.63 -24.52
C LYS A 114 7.57 -6.33 -23.14
N TYR A 115 7.92 -5.20 -22.52
CA TYR A 115 7.39 -4.81 -21.22
C TYR A 115 5.88 -4.52 -21.23
N GLU A 116 5.34 -3.92 -22.30
CA GLU A 116 3.90 -3.68 -22.47
C GLU A 116 3.12 -5.00 -22.63
N LEU A 117 3.65 -5.95 -23.40
CA LEU A 117 3.07 -7.28 -23.53
C LEU A 117 3.08 -8.04 -22.20
N GLU A 118 4.18 -8.01 -21.46
CA GLU A 118 4.24 -8.59 -20.11
C GLU A 118 3.22 -7.97 -19.15
N GLU A 119 3.02 -6.67 -19.22
CA GLU A 119 2.08 -5.94 -18.37
C GLU A 119 0.63 -6.32 -18.70
N SER A 120 0.29 -6.43 -19.99
CA SER A 120 -1.03 -6.89 -20.43
C SER A 120 -1.32 -8.33 -19.97
N MET A 121 -0.31 -9.21 -20.03
CA MET A 121 -0.38 -10.58 -19.55
C MET A 121 -0.52 -10.66 -18.02
N LYS A 122 0.21 -9.80 -17.29
CA LYS A 122 0.09 -9.70 -15.82
C LYS A 122 -1.27 -9.16 -15.40
N ASN A 123 -1.84 -8.19 -16.12
CA ASN A 123 -3.16 -7.65 -15.84
C ASN A 123 -4.27 -8.67 -16.11
N LYS A 124 -4.14 -9.47 -17.18
CA LYS A 124 -5.01 -10.64 -17.41
C LYS A 124 -4.89 -11.66 -16.27
N LYS A 125 -3.67 -11.98 -15.81
CA LYS A 125 -3.48 -12.91 -14.68
C LYS A 125 -4.02 -12.38 -13.35
N LYS A 126 -3.95 -11.08 -13.09
CA LYS A 126 -4.51 -10.44 -11.87
C LYS A 126 -6.02 -10.59 -11.75
N LEU A 127 -6.76 -10.64 -12.87
CA LEU A 127 -8.21 -10.91 -12.88
C LEU A 127 -8.56 -12.29 -12.31
N TYR A 128 -7.63 -13.25 -12.40
CA TYR A 128 -7.79 -14.62 -11.92
C TYR A 128 -7.16 -14.86 -10.54
N GLN A 129 -6.52 -13.85 -9.93
CA GLN A 129 -5.93 -14.03 -8.61
C GLN A 129 -7.00 -14.00 -7.51
N PRO A 130 -6.88 -14.85 -6.48
CA PRO A 130 -7.84 -14.90 -5.40
C PRO A 130 -7.92 -13.54 -4.69
N LYS A 131 -9.16 -13.08 -4.48
CA LYS A 131 -9.46 -11.86 -3.73
C LYS A 131 -8.92 -11.98 -2.29
N MET A 132 -8.64 -10.83 -1.69
CA MET A 132 -8.12 -10.67 -0.33
C MET A 132 -8.84 -11.62 0.65
N THR A 133 -8.07 -12.36 1.44
CA THR A 133 -8.59 -13.36 2.39
C THR A 133 -9.07 -12.71 3.68
N ASN A 134 -10.05 -13.34 4.34
CA ASN A 134 -10.62 -12.87 5.61
C ASN A 134 -9.61 -12.84 6.77
N LEU A 135 -8.45 -13.47 6.61
CA LEU A 135 -7.40 -13.53 7.63
C LEU A 135 -6.83 -12.14 7.95
N VAL A 136 -6.57 -11.33 6.91
CA VAL A 136 -6.05 -9.97 7.09
C VAL A 136 -7.04 -9.13 7.91
N PHE A 137 -8.33 -9.28 7.62
CA PHE A 137 -9.41 -8.63 8.35
C PHE A 137 -9.45 -9.04 9.83
N LEU A 138 -9.34 -10.34 10.13
CA LEU A 138 -9.26 -10.83 11.53
C LEU A 138 -8.03 -10.29 12.27
N THR A 139 -6.89 -10.17 11.58
CA THR A 139 -5.65 -9.61 12.16
C THR A 139 -5.84 -8.14 12.54
N TYR A 140 -6.59 -7.37 11.75
CA TYR A 140 -6.92 -5.98 12.07
C TYR A 140 -7.90 -5.84 13.22
N ILE A 141 -8.91 -6.71 13.31
CA ILE A 141 -9.80 -6.75 14.47
C ILE A 141 -8.99 -7.03 15.74
N ALA A 142 -8.10 -8.02 15.70
CA ALA A 142 -7.23 -8.34 16.83
C ALA A 142 -6.34 -7.15 17.24
N LEU A 143 -5.76 -6.43 16.27
CA LEU A 143 -4.99 -5.21 16.53
C LEU A 143 -5.86 -4.09 17.16
N GLY A 144 -7.09 -3.92 16.70
CA GLY A 144 -8.04 -2.97 17.27
C GLY A 144 -8.38 -3.30 18.73
N VAL A 145 -8.61 -4.57 19.03
CA VAL A 145 -8.86 -5.05 20.41
C VAL A 145 -7.64 -4.81 21.30
N ILE A 146 -6.43 -5.13 20.84
CA ILE A 146 -5.19 -4.85 21.58
C ILE A 146 -5.03 -3.35 21.85
N MET A 147 -5.41 -2.49 20.90
CA MET A 147 -5.34 -1.04 21.08
C MET A 147 -6.34 -0.53 22.12
N ILE A 148 -7.55 -1.07 22.16
CA ILE A 148 -8.52 -0.75 23.23
C ILE A 148 -7.94 -1.16 24.59
N ILE A 149 -7.38 -2.37 24.69
CA ILE A 149 -6.77 -2.88 25.93
C ILE A 149 -5.59 -2.00 26.36
N SER A 150 -4.74 -1.55 25.43
CA SER A 150 -3.57 -0.72 25.75
C SER A 150 -3.93 0.70 26.20
N LEU A 151 -5.14 1.17 25.90
CA LEU A 151 -5.65 2.45 26.37
C LEU A 151 -6.26 2.37 27.79
N ILE A 152 -6.70 1.20 28.25
CA ILE A 152 -7.30 1.00 29.59
C ILE A 152 -6.43 1.58 30.73
N PRO A 153 -5.11 1.33 30.79
CA PRO A 153 -4.25 1.89 31.85
C PRO A 153 -4.13 3.41 31.82
N SER A 154 -4.51 4.07 30.72
CA SER A 154 -4.48 5.54 30.62
C SER A 154 -5.77 6.18 31.13
N PHE A 155 -6.85 5.40 31.28
CA PHE A 155 -8.13 5.85 31.84
C PHE A 155 -8.32 5.48 33.32
N ILE A 156 -7.63 4.42 33.76
CA ILE A 156 -7.55 4.06 35.18
C ILE A 156 -6.43 4.89 35.79
N LYS A 157 -6.80 6.08 36.29
CA LYS A 157 -5.97 6.87 37.19
C LYS A 157 -6.06 6.29 38.60
#